data_AF-A0A8J5NY38-F1
#
_entry.id   AF-A0A8J5NY38-F1
#
_cell.length_a   1.000
_cell.length_b   1.000
_cell.length_c   1.000
_cell.angle_alpha   90.00
_cell.angle_beta   90.00
_cell.angle_gamma   90.00
#
_symmetry.space_group_name_H-M   'P 1'
#
loop_
_entity.id
_entity.type
_entity.pdbx_description
1 polymer ?
#
loop_
_entity_poly.entity_id
_entity_poly.type
_entity_poly.pdbx_seq_one_letter_code
_entity_poly.pdbx_strand_id
1 'polypeptide(L)'
;MMGQPKTKSISEDQLVVEVEGIYEGLVQVETKCIEVDNAQSSNTDVNSNLNNEQWQALIALHRTLLHEHHDFFLASQHPSASPALRRLASKYAMPARMWRHGIHSFLELLRHRLPALLEHMLTFLYLAYSMMALLYETVPAFEDTWIECLGDLARYRMAIEDDDTTDRELWTGLSRHWYCKASDRSPTTGKLYHHLAILARPNPLRQLYYYTKSLCVPIPFSSARESLTNVFNCALSNSPDDTFIRAHKILFSTQSEYSVRMSENSRIEFLELARHFNNQLDSHIAEMKGEWLEPGCQIANILAMSEEIEKADKISDNINISDVIPREKFDLALTFAVETIQIVLSHKGDTNTLPFLHVILVFIDYMRRHPTAMIYLEKRFPWESLVAFLNTLLVSLNQGHTREDEFPITYSATPLPEEFAMRGLHYSRDYLSSNYFDNHDLDENTRRIEHPWMAARRANQILGLARVIADSGRW
;
A
#
# COMPACT_ATOMS: atom_id res chain seq x y z
N MET A 1 -32.01 -6.17 -41.04
CA MET A 1 -31.90 -5.24 -39.88
C MET A 1 -32.97 -5.61 -38.88
N MET A 2 -32.61 -6.31 -37.81
CA MET A 2 -33.52 -6.45 -36.66
C MET A 2 -33.54 -5.11 -35.92
N GLY A 3 -34.72 -4.51 -35.80
CA GLY A 3 -34.90 -3.25 -35.09
C GLY A 3 -34.64 -3.44 -33.59
N GLN A 4 -33.78 -2.61 -33.01
CA GLN A 4 -33.64 -2.52 -31.56
C GLN A 4 -35.00 -2.17 -30.93
N PRO A 5 -35.38 -2.78 -29.79
CA PRO A 5 -36.61 -2.42 -29.11
C PRO A 5 -36.55 -0.95 -28.68
N LYS A 6 -37.61 -0.18 -28.94
CA LYS A 6 -37.78 1.17 -28.38
C LYS A 6 -37.99 1.04 -26.87
N THR A 7 -36.92 1.11 -26.09
CA THR A 7 -36.99 1.31 -24.64
C THR A 7 -37.66 2.67 -24.39
N LYS A 8 -38.81 2.68 -23.70
CA LYS A 8 -39.42 3.93 -23.24
C LYS A 8 -38.44 4.60 -22.27
N SER A 9 -38.08 5.86 -22.52
CA SER A 9 -37.26 6.63 -21.60
C SER A 9 -38.02 6.85 -20.29
N ILE A 10 -37.46 6.39 -19.16
CA ILE A 10 -38.01 6.65 -17.83
C ILE A 10 -37.94 8.15 -17.50
N SER A 11 -39.02 8.69 -16.94
CA SER A 11 -39.07 10.10 -16.49
C SER A 11 -38.43 10.26 -15.10
N GLU A 12 -38.01 11.48 -14.76
CA GLU A 12 -37.43 11.79 -13.44
C GLU A 12 -38.43 11.48 -12.30
N ASP A 13 -39.69 11.89 -12.44
CA ASP A 13 -40.72 11.65 -11.42
C ASP A 13 -40.97 10.15 -11.19
N GLN A 14 -40.93 9.33 -12.24
CA GLN A 14 -41.05 7.88 -12.12
C GLN A 14 -39.86 7.28 -11.37
N LEU A 15 -38.65 7.79 -11.64
CA LEU A 15 -37.44 7.31 -10.99
C LEU A 15 -37.39 7.70 -9.50
N VAL A 16 -37.93 8.87 -9.13
CA VAL A 16 -38.08 9.26 -7.71
C VAL A 16 -38.95 8.24 -6.98
N VAL A 17 -40.14 7.93 -7.52
CA VAL A 17 -41.06 6.95 -6.92
C VAL A 17 -40.43 5.56 -6.84
N GLU A 18 -39.68 5.15 -7.86
CA GLU A 18 -38.98 3.85 -7.88
C GLU A 18 -37.89 3.78 -6.82
N VAL A 19 -37.03 4.80 -6.71
CA VAL A 19 -35.98 4.85 -5.68
C VAL A 19 -36.56 4.87 -4.27
N GLU A 20 -37.66 5.59 -4.04
CA GLU A 20 -38.36 5.60 -2.75
C GLU A 20 -38.91 4.21 -2.40
N GLY A 21 -39.57 3.54 -3.34
CA GLY A 21 -40.08 2.18 -3.13
C GLY A 21 -38.99 1.15 -2.84
N ILE A 22 -37.88 1.18 -3.60
CA ILE A 22 -36.72 0.32 -3.35
C ILE A 22 -36.13 0.61 -1.97
N TYR A 23 -35.98 1.88 -1.60
CA TYR A 23 -35.43 2.27 -0.30
C TYR A 23 -36.27 1.75 0.87
N GLU A 24 -37.60 1.80 0.77
CA GLU A 24 -38.49 1.24 1.78
C GLU A 24 -38.33 -0.29 1.92
N GLY A 25 -38.27 -1.01 0.80
CA GLY A 25 -38.03 -2.46 0.78
C GLY A 25 -36.67 -2.82 1.38
N LEU A 26 -35.61 -2.13 0.95
CA LEU A 26 -34.25 -2.28 1.44
C LEU A 26 -34.18 -2.13 2.96
N VAL A 27 -34.78 -1.06 3.51
CA VAL A 27 -34.76 -0.81 4.97
C VAL A 27 -35.46 -1.93 5.74
N GLN A 28 -36.55 -2.49 5.21
CA GLN A 28 -37.24 -3.62 5.84
C GLN A 28 -36.36 -4.87 5.88
N VAL A 29 -35.73 -5.22 4.76
CA VAL A 29 -34.83 -6.39 4.68
C VAL A 29 -33.58 -6.17 5.54
N GLU A 30 -32.98 -4.97 5.53
CA GLU A 30 -31.81 -4.63 6.33
C GLU A 30 -32.11 -4.75 7.83
N THR A 31 -33.24 -4.21 8.27
CA THR A 31 -33.69 -4.33 9.67
C THR A 31 -33.81 -5.81 10.04
N LYS A 32 -34.34 -6.65 9.15
CA LYS A 32 -34.46 -8.08 9.38
C LYS A 32 -33.11 -8.79 9.49
N CYS A 33 -32.14 -8.48 8.62
CA CYS A 33 -30.77 -8.99 8.72
C CYS A 33 -30.16 -8.63 10.08
N ILE A 34 -30.25 -7.35 10.49
CA ILE A 34 -29.68 -6.86 11.76
C ILE A 34 -30.29 -7.60 12.95
N GLU A 35 -31.62 -7.74 13.00
CA GLU A 35 -32.31 -8.45 14.08
C GLU A 35 -31.84 -9.90 14.20
N VAL A 36 -31.76 -10.61 13.07
CA VAL A 36 -31.43 -12.04 13.06
C VAL A 36 -29.94 -12.25 13.37
N ASP A 37 -29.04 -11.45 12.79
CA ASP A 37 -27.60 -11.50 13.08
C ASP A 37 -27.32 -11.25 14.56
N ASN A 38 -27.97 -10.24 15.16
CA ASN A 38 -27.81 -9.93 16.57
C ASN A 38 -28.34 -11.06 17.46
N ALA A 39 -29.51 -11.62 17.12
CA ALA A 39 -30.06 -12.76 17.85
C ALA A 39 -29.10 -13.96 17.81
N GLN A 40 -28.53 -14.27 16.65
CA GLN A 40 -27.57 -15.37 16.51
C GLN A 40 -26.21 -15.10 17.14
N SER A 41 -25.76 -13.84 17.16
CA SER A 41 -24.50 -13.45 17.80
C SER A 41 -24.59 -13.52 19.33
N SER A 42 -25.77 -13.21 19.90
CA SER A 42 -26.02 -13.26 21.35
C SER A 42 -26.29 -14.66 21.88
N ASN A 43 -26.59 -15.62 21.00
CA ASN A 43 -26.96 -16.97 21.40
C ASN A 43 -25.71 -17.85 21.61
N THR A 44 -25.34 -18.06 22.88
CA THR A 44 -24.21 -18.89 23.30
C THR A 44 -24.58 -20.36 23.58
N ASP A 45 -25.84 -20.75 23.40
CA ASP A 45 -26.33 -22.05 23.83
C ASP A 45 -26.07 -23.13 22.77
N VAL A 46 -25.10 -24.02 23.03
CA VAL A 46 -24.55 -25.02 22.10
C VAL A 46 -25.62 -25.97 21.52
N ASN A 47 -26.75 -26.12 22.21
CA ASN A 47 -27.89 -26.97 21.81
C ASN A 47 -28.92 -26.26 20.91
N SER A 48 -28.76 -24.97 20.63
CA SER A 48 -29.68 -24.16 19.81
C SER A 48 -29.06 -23.77 18.47
N ASN A 49 -28.23 -24.65 17.92
CA ASN A 49 -27.61 -24.41 16.62
C ASN A 49 -28.66 -24.52 15.50
N LEU A 50 -28.70 -23.48 14.67
CA LEU A 50 -29.48 -23.50 13.44
C LEU A 50 -29.06 -24.69 12.56
N ASN A 51 -30.03 -25.34 11.95
CA ASN A 51 -29.79 -26.40 10.98
C ASN A 51 -29.31 -25.82 9.62
N ASN A 52 -28.90 -26.70 8.70
CA ASN A 52 -28.40 -26.27 7.38
C ASN A 52 -29.43 -25.46 6.57
N GLU A 53 -30.70 -25.85 6.59
CA GLU A 53 -31.77 -25.14 5.88
C GLU A 53 -31.95 -23.72 6.41
N GLN A 54 -31.84 -23.53 7.73
CA GLN A 54 -31.92 -22.24 8.37
C GLN A 54 -30.72 -21.36 7.99
N TRP A 55 -29.50 -21.89 7.95
CA TRP A 55 -28.34 -21.13 7.48
C TRP A 55 -28.44 -20.75 6.00
N GLN A 56 -28.95 -21.65 5.15
CA GLN A 56 -29.26 -21.34 3.76
C GLN A 56 -30.31 -20.23 3.62
N ALA A 57 -31.34 -20.23 4.49
CA ALA A 57 -32.33 -19.16 4.54
C ALA A 57 -31.71 -17.82 4.95
N LEU A 58 -30.75 -17.81 5.89
CA LEU A 58 -30.01 -16.58 6.23
C LEU A 58 -29.15 -16.08 5.07
N ILE A 59 -28.46 -16.97 4.36
CA ILE A 59 -27.72 -16.61 3.14
C ILE A 59 -28.68 -16.01 2.09
N ALA A 60 -29.87 -16.58 1.91
CA ALA A 60 -30.88 -16.06 0.99
C ALA A 60 -31.43 -14.69 1.42
N LEU A 61 -31.58 -14.46 2.73
CA LEU A 61 -31.96 -13.15 3.27
C LEU A 61 -30.89 -12.09 2.96
N HIS A 62 -29.61 -12.38 3.24
CA HIS A 62 -28.52 -11.47 2.90
C HIS A 62 -28.38 -11.27 1.38
N ARG A 63 -28.58 -12.32 0.57
CA ARG A 63 -28.66 -12.20 -0.89
C ARG A 63 -29.68 -11.14 -1.31
N THR A 64 -30.88 -11.21 -0.73
CA THR A 64 -31.97 -10.28 -1.02
C THR A 64 -31.54 -8.86 -0.66
N LEU A 65 -30.98 -8.64 0.53
CA LEU A 65 -30.47 -7.32 0.95
C LEU A 65 -29.43 -6.75 -0.03
N LEU A 66 -28.49 -7.58 -0.50
CA LEU A 66 -27.48 -7.14 -1.46
C LEU A 66 -28.09 -6.78 -2.82
N HIS A 67 -29.13 -7.49 -3.28
CA HIS A 67 -29.85 -7.13 -4.50
C HIS A 67 -30.63 -5.82 -4.34
N GLU A 68 -31.32 -5.61 -3.22
CA GLU A 68 -32.01 -4.34 -2.94
C GLU A 68 -31.04 -3.15 -2.94
N HIS A 69 -29.85 -3.32 -2.36
CA HIS A 69 -28.78 -2.31 -2.44
C HIS A 69 -28.36 -2.05 -3.89
N HIS A 70 -28.13 -3.10 -4.67
CA HIS A 70 -27.76 -2.98 -6.07
C HIS A 70 -28.82 -2.23 -6.89
N ASP A 71 -30.09 -2.57 -6.72
CA ASP A 71 -31.20 -1.92 -7.41
C ASP A 71 -31.32 -0.46 -6.99
N PHE A 72 -31.13 -0.14 -5.70
CA PHE A 72 -31.07 1.23 -5.20
C PHE A 72 -29.94 2.02 -5.88
N PHE A 73 -28.75 1.44 -6.01
CA PHE A 73 -27.63 2.10 -6.67
C PHE A 73 -27.89 2.32 -8.16
N LEU A 74 -28.38 1.32 -8.89
CA LEU A 74 -28.73 1.45 -10.30
C LEU A 74 -29.79 2.53 -10.54
N ALA A 75 -30.86 2.51 -9.75
CA ALA A 75 -31.94 3.49 -9.88
C ALA A 75 -31.47 4.90 -9.51
N SER A 76 -30.78 5.07 -8.38
CA SER A 76 -30.31 6.39 -7.94
C SER A 76 -29.21 6.98 -8.84
N GLN A 77 -28.39 6.14 -9.49
CA GLN A 77 -27.32 6.57 -10.41
C GLN A 77 -27.73 6.53 -11.89
N HIS A 78 -29.00 6.27 -12.20
CA HIS A 78 -29.49 6.19 -13.57
C HIS A 78 -29.19 7.49 -14.37
N PRO A 79 -28.93 7.43 -15.69
CA PRO A 79 -28.63 8.63 -16.49
C PRO A 79 -29.69 9.74 -16.38
N SER A 80 -30.97 9.39 -16.27
CA SER A 80 -32.09 10.33 -16.06
C SER A 80 -32.23 10.83 -14.61
N ALA A 81 -31.45 10.32 -13.64
CA ALA A 81 -31.52 10.73 -12.25
C ALA A 81 -31.01 12.15 -12.06
N SER A 82 -31.77 12.95 -11.31
CA SER A 82 -31.37 14.30 -10.94
C SER A 82 -30.18 14.30 -9.97
N PRO A 83 -29.44 15.41 -9.87
CA PRO A 83 -28.34 15.52 -8.92
C PRO A 83 -28.77 15.28 -7.47
N ALA A 84 -30.01 15.60 -7.11
CA ALA A 84 -30.55 15.34 -5.78
C ALA A 84 -30.71 13.84 -5.52
N LEU A 85 -31.26 13.11 -6.50
CA LEU A 85 -31.46 11.66 -6.41
C LEU A 85 -30.13 10.90 -6.35
N ARG A 86 -29.16 11.28 -7.19
CA ARG A 86 -27.81 10.67 -7.19
C ARG A 86 -27.09 10.81 -5.84
N ARG A 87 -27.29 11.94 -5.15
CA ARG A 87 -26.69 12.19 -3.82
C ARG A 87 -27.29 11.36 -2.69
N LEU A 88 -28.45 10.70 -2.89
CA LEU A 88 -29.09 9.92 -1.83
C LEU A 88 -28.20 8.76 -1.35
N ALA A 89 -27.50 8.09 -2.26
CA ALA A 89 -26.59 7.01 -1.94
C ALA A 89 -25.52 7.44 -0.91
N SER A 90 -24.89 8.60 -1.13
CA SER A 90 -23.94 9.18 -0.16
C SER A 90 -24.64 9.69 1.11
N LYS A 91 -25.78 10.39 0.96
CA LYS A 91 -26.53 10.98 2.07
C LYS A 91 -26.99 9.92 3.08
N TYR A 92 -27.41 8.75 2.60
CA TYR A 92 -27.86 7.65 3.45
C TYR A 92 -26.74 6.66 3.78
N ALA A 93 -25.49 6.95 3.38
CA ALA A 93 -24.34 6.10 3.57
C ALA A 93 -24.56 4.65 3.07
N MET A 94 -25.22 4.51 1.91
CA MET A 94 -25.60 3.21 1.35
C MET A 94 -24.43 2.24 1.20
N PRO A 95 -23.23 2.65 0.69
CA PRO A 95 -22.11 1.72 0.59
C PRO A 95 -21.64 1.20 1.96
N ALA A 96 -21.56 2.08 2.96
CA ALA A 96 -21.14 1.71 4.31
C ALA A 96 -22.17 0.81 5.02
N ARG A 97 -23.46 1.05 4.79
CA ARG A 97 -24.57 0.22 5.30
C ARG A 97 -24.56 -1.17 4.66
N MET A 98 -24.44 -1.25 3.34
CA MET A 98 -24.33 -2.50 2.61
C MET A 98 -23.14 -3.33 3.12
N TRP A 99 -21.97 -2.71 3.27
CA TRP A 99 -20.81 -3.40 3.84
C TRP A 99 -21.08 -3.88 5.27
N ARG A 100 -21.54 -3.00 6.16
CA ARG A 100 -21.69 -3.32 7.58
C ARG A 100 -22.76 -4.37 7.86
N HIS A 101 -23.96 -4.17 7.31
CA HIS A 101 -25.17 -4.95 7.63
C HIS A 101 -25.47 -6.03 6.59
N GLY A 102 -25.03 -5.82 5.34
CA GLY A 102 -25.22 -6.79 4.27
C GLY A 102 -24.14 -7.86 4.24
N ILE A 103 -22.89 -7.52 4.55
CA ILE A 103 -21.72 -8.39 4.31
C ILE A 103 -20.97 -8.71 5.61
N HIS A 104 -20.42 -7.69 6.27
CA HIS A 104 -19.44 -7.85 7.33
C HIS A 104 -20.04 -8.50 8.60
N SER A 105 -21.21 -8.06 9.08
CA SER A 105 -21.84 -8.66 10.27
C SER A 105 -22.06 -10.16 10.11
N PHE A 106 -22.59 -10.57 8.97
CA PHE A 106 -22.89 -11.96 8.67
C PHE A 106 -21.62 -12.79 8.41
N LEU A 107 -20.61 -12.22 7.73
CA LEU A 107 -19.30 -12.87 7.60
C LEU A 107 -18.66 -13.13 8.96
N GLU A 108 -18.70 -12.16 9.87
CA GLU A 108 -18.17 -12.33 11.21
C GLU A 108 -18.96 -13.40 11.98
N LEU A 109 -20.28 -13.44 11.88
CA LEU A 109 -21.11 -14.48 12.49
C LEU A 109 -20.69 -15.88 12.01
N LEU A 110 -20.50 -16.06 10.70
CA LEU A 110 -20.05 -17.33 10.11
C LEU A 110 -18.61 -17.67 10.56
N ARG A 111 -17.71 -16.69 10.56
CA ARG A 111 -16.30 -16.85 10.94
C ARG A 111 -16.14 -17.35 12.37
N HIS A 112 -16.91 -16.83 13.32
CA HIS A 112 -16.85 -17.26 14.73
C HIS A 112 -17.32 -18.71 14.95
N ARG A 113 -18.02 -19.31 13.98
CA ARG A 113 -18.55 -20.68 14.05
C ARG A 113 -17.78 -21.67 13.14
N LEU A 114 -16.61 -21.28 12.64
CA LEU A 114 -15.70 -22.19 11.95
C LEU A 114 -15.16 -23.27 12.92
N PRO A 115 -14.89 -24.50 12.43
CA PRO A 115 -14.98 -24.93 11.02
C PRO A 115 -16.38 -25.39 10.58
N ALA A 116 -17.36 -25.47 11.49
CA ALA A 116 -18.66 -26.09 11.22
C ALA A 116 -19.46 -25.43 10.08
N LEU A 117 -19.27 -24.12 9.86
CA LEU A 117 -19.96 -23.35 8.82
C LEU A 117 -19.10 -23.01 7.60
N LEU A 118 -18.00 -23.74 7.35
CA LEU A 118 -17.09 -23.44 6.26
C LEU A 118 -17.79 -23.38 4.89
N GLU A 119 -18.60 -24.37 4.54
CA GLU A 119 -19.34 -24.39 3.26
C GLU A 119 -20.31 -23.21 3.09
N HIS A 120 -20.98 -22.83 4.19
CA HIS A 120 -21.88 -21.68 4.22
C HIS A 120 -21.11 -20.37 4.06
N MET A 121 -19.97 -20.23 4.73
CA MET A 121 -19.09 -19.08 4.61
C MET A 121 -18.52 -18.94 3.20
N LEU A 122 -18.08 -20.03 2.57
CA LEU A 122 -17.64 -20.04 1.18
C LEU A 122 -18.77 -19.61 0.24
N THR A 123 -19.95 -20.20 0.39
CA THR A 123 -21.13 -19.84 -0.42
C THR A 123 -21.45 -18.35 -0.31
N PHE A 124 -21.41 -17.79 0.90
CA PHE A 124 -21.67 -16.37 1.12
C PHE A 124 -20.56 -15.47 0.57
N LEU A 125 -19.29 -15.84 0.72
CA LEU A 125 -18.16 -15.10 0.17
C LEU A 125 -18.23 -14.98 -1.35
N TYR A 126 -18.51 -16.07 -2.07
CA TYR A 126 -18.66 -16.04 -3.53
C TYR A 126 -19.83 -15.17 -3.98
N LEU A 127 -20.93 -15.21 -3.23
CA LEU A 127 -22.10 -14.37 -3.48
C LEU A 127 -21.76 -12.88 -3.28
N ALA A 128 -21.18 -12.52 -2.14
CA ALA A 128 -20.80 -11.15 -1.83
C ALA A 128 -19.78 -10.63 -2.84
N TYR A 129 -18.76 -11.44 -3.19
CA TYR A 129 -17.74 -11.07 -4.17
C TYR A 129 -18.36 -10.81 -5.55
N SER A 130 -19.26 -11.69 -6.00
CA SER A 130 -19.95 -11.50 -7.29
C SER A 130 -20.80 -10.23 -7.32
N MET A 131 -21.49 -9.92 -6.21
CA MET A 131 -22.25 -8.67 -6.10
C MET A 131 -21.35 -7.43 -6.13
N MET A 132 -20.24 -7.46 -5.39
CA MET A 132 -19.30 -6.33 -5.37
C MET A 132 -18.64 -6.12 -6.73
N ALA A 133 -18.32 -7.20 -7.45
CA ALA A 133 -17.79 -7.13 -8.81
C ALA A 133 -18.81 -6.54 -9.79
N LEU A 134 -20.08 -6.94 -9.68
CA LEU A 134 -21.18 -6.38 -10.47
C LEU A 134 -21.34 -4.87 -10.21
N LEU A 135 -21.30 -4.43 -8.94
CA LEU A 135 -21.36 -3.01 -8.58
C LEU A 135 -20.16 -2.22 -9.10
N TYR A 136 -18.97 -2.81 -9.06
CA TYR A 136 -17.76 -2.22 -9.65
C TYR A 136 -17.92 -1.98 -11.16
N GLU A 137 -18.54 -2.91 -11.89
CA GLU A 137 -18.77 -2.78 -13.34
C GLU A 137 -19.94 -1.85 -13.70
N THR A 138 -20.98 -1.80 -12.87
CA THR A 138 -22.25 -1.13 -13.22
C THR A 138 -22.46 0.23 -12.55
N VAL A 139 -21.78 0.50 -11.43
CA VAL A 139 -21.97 1.72 -10.62
C VAL A 139 -20.60 2.35 -10.28
N PRO A 140 -19.97 3.08 -11.23
CA PRO A 140 -18.63 3.65 -11.04
C PRO A 140 -18.57 4.80 -10.01
N ALA A 141 -19.72 5.35 -9.60
CA ALA A 141 -19.79 6.46 -8.65
C ALA A 141 -19.13 6.17 -7.28
N PHE A 142 -18.99 4.89 -6.92
CA PHE A 142 -18.40 4.44 -5.66
C PHE A 142 -17.25 3.44 -5.88
N GLU A 143 -16.60 3.50 -7.05
CA GLU A 143 -15.55 2.56 -7.48
C GLU A 143 -14.50 2.29 -6.40
N ASP A 144 -14.00 3.34 -5.74
CA ASP A 144 -12.99 3.22 -4.68
C ASP A 144 -13.46 2.35 -3.51
N THR A 145 -14.74 2.47 -3.13
CA THR A 145 -15.35 1.64 -2.08
C THR A 145 -15.46 0.19 -2.53
N TRP A 146 -15.86 -0.04 -3.78
CA TRP A 146 -16.02 -1.39 -4.33
C TRP A 146 -14.68 -2.13 -4.42
N ILE A 147 -13.62 -1.43 -4.85
CA ILE A 147 -12.24 -1.93 -4.89
C ILE A 147 -11.79 -2.38 -3.49
N GLU A 148 -11.97 -1.56 -2.46
CA GLU A 148 -11.58 -1.94 -1.09
C GLU A 148 -12.38 -3.16 -0.59
N CYS A 149 -13.69 -3.18 -0.81
CA CYS A 149 -14.55 -4.32 -0.43
C CYS A 149 -14.14 -5.62 -1.13
N LEU A 150 -13.78 -5.57 -2.42
CA LEU A 150 -13.28 -6.73 -3.16
C LEU A 150 -11.94 -7.23 -2.61
N GLY A 151 -11.05 -6.31 -2.23
CA GLY A 151 -9.79 -6.63 -1.55
C GLY A 151 -10.02 -7.32 -0.20
N ASP A 152 -10.97 -6.82 0.60
CA ASP A 152 -11.36 -7.42 1.88
C ASP A 152 -12.00 -8.79 1.74
N LEU A 153 -12.94 -8.97 0.82
CA LEU A 153 -13.59 -10.26 0.56
C LEU A 153 -12.58 -11.32 0.11
N ALA A 154 -11.65 -10.95 -0.78
CA ALA A 154 -10.57 -11.83 -1.18
C ALA A 154 -9.65 -12.20 0.01
N ARG A 155 -9.38 -11.25 0.91
CA ARG A 155 -8.60 -11.49 2.13
C ARG A 155 -9.31 -12.42 3.10
N TYR A 156 -10.64 -12.30 3.28
CA TYR A 156 -11.43 -13.24 4.07
C TYR A 156 -11.33 -14.65 3.50
N ARG A 157 -11.49 -14.81 2.18
CA ARG A 157 -11.41 -16.09 1.49
C ARG A 157 -10.02 -16.73 1.58
N MET A 158 -8.96 -15.92 1.51
CA MET A 158 -7.58 -16.35 1.76
C MET A 158 -7.39 -16.82 3.21
N ALA A 159 -7.97 -16.11 4.19
CA ALA A 159 -7.72 -16.37 5.61
C ALA A 159 -8.41 -17.65 6.15
N ILE A 160 -9.46 -18.12 5.48
CA ILE A 160 -10.15 -19.38 5.84
C ILE A 160 -9.61 -20.60 5.08
N GLU A 161 -8.66 -20.41 4.17
CA GLU A 161 -8.03 -21.50 3.43
C GLU A 161 -6.82 -22.04 4.22
N ASP A 162 -7.03 -23.18 4.86
CA ASP A 162 -6.02 -23.85 5.69
C ASP A 162 -5.29 -24.98 4.94
N ASP A 163 -5.97 -25.70 4.04
CA ASP A 163 -5.43 -26.93 3.42
C ASP A 163 -4.99 -26.73 1.95
N ASP A 164 -5.69 -25.91 1.16
CA ASP A 164 -5.35 -25.70 -0.25
C ASP A 164 -4.41 -24.51 -0.46
N THR A 165 -3.11 -24.82 -0.55
CA THR A 165 -2.06 -23.83 -0.85
C THR A 165 -2.28 -23.07 -2.17
N THR A 166 -2.88 -23.70 -3.19
CA THR A 166 -3.10 -23.08 -4.51
C THR A 166 -4.21 -22.04 -4.42
N ASP A 167 -5.33 -22.41 -3.81
CA ASP A 167 -6.45 -21.48 -3.61
C ASP A 167 -6.04 -20.33 -2.70
N ARG A 168 -5.26 -20.60 -1.65
CA ARG A 168 -4.74 -19.55 -0.77
C ARG A 168 -3.85 -18.56 -1.53
N GLU A 169 -2.97 -19.04 -2.39
CA GLU A 169 -2.11 -18.18 -3.23
C GLU A 169 -2.94 -17.37 -4.25
N LEU A 170 -3.94 -17.99 -4.88
CA LEU A 170 -4.87 -17.32 -5.80
C LEU A 170 -5.58 -16.14 -5.11
N TRP A 171 -6.17 -16.38 -3.94
CA TRP A 171 -6.89 -15.36 -3.18
C TRP A 171 -5.97 -14.31 -2.56
N THR A 172 -4.74 -14.69 -2.22
CA THR A 172 -3.67 -13.74 -1.86
C THR A 172 -3.39 -12.80 -3.04
N GLY A 173 -3.24 -13.35 -4.25
CA GLY A 173 -3.02 -12.59 -5.48
C GLY A 173 -4.17 -11.65 -5.82
N LEU A 174 -5.42 -12.13 -5.72
CA LEU A 174 -6.62 -11.32 -5.95
C LEU A 174 -6.75 -10.18 -4.94
N SER A 175 -6.55 -10.46 -3.64
CA SER A 175 -6.59 -9.43 -2.60
C SER A 175 -5.51 -8.38 -2.85
N ARG A 176 -4.30 -8.82 -3.20
CA ARG A 176 -3.16 -7.94 -3.51
C ARG A 176 -3.46 -7.06 -4.72
N HIS A 177 -4.03 -7.62 -5.79
CA HIS A 177 -4.43 -6.86 -6.98
C HIS A 177 -5.37 -5.70 -6.63
N TRP A 178 -6.44 -5.98 -5.88
CA TRP A 178 -7.40 -4.94 -5.47
C TRP A 178 -6.78 -3.89 -4.57
N TYR A 179 -5.95 -4.29 -3.60
CA TYR A 179 -5.27 -3.33 -2.71
C TYR A 179 -4.20 -2.50 -3.41
N CYS A 180 -3.49 -3.05 -4.40
CA CYS A 180 -2.60 -2.28 -5.26
C CYS A 180 -3.40 -1.21 -6.00
N LYS A 181 -4.49 -1.60 -6.69
CA LYS A 181 -5.37 -0.67 -7.40
C LYS A 181 -5.94 0.41 -6.48
N ALA A 182 -6.39 0.04 -5.28
CA ALA A 182 -6.83 1.01 -4.26
C ALA A 182 -5.72 2.00 -3.91
N SER A 183 -4.50 1.49 -3.67
CA SER A 183 -3.36 2.31 -3.27
C SER A 183 -2.87 3.23 -4.39
N ASP A 184 -3.09 2.88 -5.66
CA ASP A 184 -2.76 3.79 -6.76
C ASP A 184 -3.73 4.96 -6.85
N ARG A 185 -4.99 4.72 -6.49
CA ARG A 185 -6.03 5.76 -6.51
C ARG A 185 -5.95 6.64 -5.27
N SER A 186 -5.56 6.06 -4.13
CA SER A 186 -5.40 6.74 -2.85
C SER A 186 -4.00 6.49 -2.25
N PRO A 187 -2.92 6.99 -2.90
CA PRO A 187 -1.55 6.67 -2.50
C PRO A 187 -1.13 7.28 -1.16
N THR A 188 -1.92 8.19 -0.61
CA THR A 188 -1.64 8.81 0.69
C THR A 188 -2.25 8.06 1.87
N THR A 189 -2.96 6.94 1.64
CA THR A 189 -3.77 6.25 2.65
C THR A 189 -3.04 5.04 3.23
N GLY A 190 -2.59 5.16 4.47
CA GLY A 190 -1.78 4.15 5.17
C GLY A 190 -2.48 2.81 5.36
N LYS A 191 -3.79 2.78 5.53
CA LYS A 191 -4.58 1.55 5.71
C LYS A 191 -4.37 0.57 4.54
N LEU A 192 -4.24 1.06 3.31
CA LEU A 192 -4.07 0.23 2.12
C LEU A 192 -2.72 -0.47 2.12
N TYR A 193 -1.65 0.24 2.50
CA TYR A 193 -0.32 -0.35 2.65
C TYR A 193 -0.23 -1.33 3.83
N HIS A 194 -1.01 -1.12 4.91
CA HIS A 194 -1.12 -2.10 6.00
C HIS A 194 -1.67 -3.44 5.49
N HIS A 195 -2.71 -3.42 4.66
CA HIS A 195 -3.24 -4.63 4.05
C HIS A 195 -2.26 -5.28 3.08
N LEU A 196 -1.55 -4.50 2.25
CA LEU A 196 -0.47 -5.02 1.40
C LEU A 196 0.66 -5.67 2.22
N ALA A 197 0.98 -5.14 3.40
CA ALA A 197 1.96 -5.72 4.32
C ALA A 197 1.50 -7.07 4.90
N ILE A 198 0.21 -7.26 5.18
CA ILE A 198 -0.34 -8.56 5.59
C ILE A 198 -0.14 -9.58 4.46
N LEU A 199 -0.45 -9.17 3.23
CA LEU A 199 -0.36 -10.01 2.04
C LEU A 199 1.08 -10.27 1.61
N ALA A 200 2.06 -9.48 2.04
CA ALA A 200 3.47 -9.64 1.65
C ALA A 200 4.16 -10.87 2.24
N ARG A 201 3.50 -11.65 3.13
CA ARG A 201 4.03 -12.93 3.62
C ARG A 201 4.31 -13.90 2.45
N PRO A 202 5.37 -14.72 2.52
CA PRO A 202 6.32 -14.84 3.64
C PRO A 202 7.51 -13.86 3.60
N ASN A 203 7.52 -12.82 2.75
CA ASN A 203 8.68 -11.94 2.55
C ASN A 203 8.77 -10.83 3.63
N PRO A 204 9.65 -10.95 4.64
CA PRO A 204 9.61 -10.06 5.81
C PRO A 204 10.15 -8.66 5.50
N LEU A 205 11.06 -8.51 4.54
CA LEU A 205 11.56 -7.19 4.10
C LEU A 205 10.44 -6.39 3.42
N ARG A 206 9.67 -7.03 2.53
CA ARG A 206 8.50 -6.43 1.88
C ARG A 206 7.42 -6.08 2.91
N GLN A 207 7.24 -6.90 3.95
CA GLN A 207 6.34 -6.55 5.06
C GLN A 207 6.83 -5.31 5.83
N LEU A 208 8.12 -5.23 6.17
CA LEU A 208 8.71 -4.07 6.83
C LEU A 208 8.50 -2.80 5.97
N TYR A 209 8.80 -2.87 4.67
CA TYR A 209 8.58 -1.75 3.75
C TYR A 209 7.13 -1.26 3.75
N TYR A 210 6.15 -2.14 3.55
CA TYR A 210 4.75 -1.73 3.48
C TYR A 210 4.20 -1.21 4.81
N TYR A 211 4.59 -1.81 5.95
CA TYR A 211 4.19 -1.29 7.25
C TYR A 211 4.85 0.06 7.56
N THR A 212 6.12 0.26 7.22
CA THR A 212 6.77 1.58 7.37
C THR A 212 6.09 2.61 6.47
N LYS A 213 5.81 2.27 5.20
CA LYS A 213 5.04 3.13 4.29
C LYS A 213 3.66 3.47 4.85
N SER A 214 2.97 2.51 5.45
CA SER A 214 1.68 2.71 6.12
C SER A 214 1.72 3.76 7.24
N LEU A 215 2.88 3.96 7.87
CA LEU A 215 3.10 4.97 8.92
C LEU A 215 3.60 6.31 8.40
N CYS A 216 4.26 6.35 7.24
CA CYS A 216 4.93 7.54 6.69
C CYS A 216 4.17 8.23 5.54
N VAL A 217 3.06 7.64 5.06
CA VAL A 217 2.18 8.37 4.12
C VAL A 217 1.34 9.44 4.84
N PRO A 218 0.85 10.48 4.13
CA PRO A 218 0.16 11.61 4.75
C PRO A 218 -1.04 11.28 5.64
N ILE A 219 -1.77 10.19 5.36
CA ILE A 219 -2.85 9.67 6.20
C ILE A 219 -2.35 8.36 6.82
N PRO A 220 -1.60 8.41 7.93
CA PRO A 220 -0.95 7.24 8.50
C PRO A 220 -1.95 6.29 9.16
N PHE A 221 -1.60 5.00 9.23
CA PHE A 221 -2.40 3.98 9.92
C PHE A 221 -1.64 3.41 11.12
N SER A 222 -1.95 3.91 12.32
CA SER A 222 -1.20 3.65 13.54
C SER A 222 -1.14 2.17 13.96
N SER A 223 -2.15 1.37 13.62
CA SER A 223 -2.16 -0.08 13.93
C SER A 223 -1.04 -0.86 13.21
N ALA A 224 -0.39 -0.25 12.21
CA ALA A 224 0.82 -0.82 11.61
C ALA A 224 1.97 -0.96 12.61
N ARG A 225 2.06 -0.13 13.66
CA ARG A 225 3.09 -0.26 14.71
C ARG A 225 2.99 -1.58 15.46
N GLU A 226 1.79 -1.99 15.83
CA GLU A 226 1.56 -3.29 16.50
C GLU A 226 1.90 -4.45 15.55
N SER A 227 1.53 -4.32 14.28
CA SER A 227 1.79 -5.35 13.26
C SER A 227 3.29 -5.52 12.97
N LEU A 228 4.08 -4.44 13.01
CA LEU A 228 5.54 -4.47 12.88
C LEU A 228 6.22 -5.29 13.97
N THR A 229 5.70 -5.27 15.20
CA THR A 229 6.22 -6.08 16.31
C THR A 229 6.29 -7.56 15.94
N ASN A 230 5.29 -8.07 15.19
CA ASN A 230 5.29 -9.46 14.73
C ASN A 230 6.40 -9.71 13.69
N VAL A 231 6.59 -8.81 12.73
CA VAL A 231 7.68 -8.90 11.74
C VAL A 231 9.05 -8.94 12.44
N PHE A 232 9.25 -8.05 13.41
CA PHE A 232 10.47 -7.98 14.22
C PHE A 232 10.73 -9.20 15.11
N ASN A 233 9.70 -9.96 15.46
CA ASN A 233 9.83 -11.19 16.24
C ASN A 233 10.01 -12.43 15.37
N CYS A 234 9.64 -12.36 14.08
CA CYS A 234 9.83 -13.43 13.11
C CYS A 234 11.19 -13.37 12.39
N ALA A 235 11.89 -12.24 12.41
CA ALA A 235 13.25 -12.10 11.87
C ALA A 235 14.29 -12.81 12.76
N LEU A 236 14.42 -14.13 12.57
CA LEU A 236 15.21 -15.02 13.43
C LEU A 236 16.47 -15.58 12.76
N SER A 237 16.59 -15.45 11.44
CA SER A 237 17.76 -15.95 10.72
C SER A 237 18.92 -14.93 10.72
N ASN A 238 20.08 -15.36 10.24
CA ASN A 238 21.24 -14.49 9.98
C ASN A 238 21.32 -14.07 8.50
N SER A 239 20.18 -14.05 7.79
CA SER A 239 20.13 -13.49 6.45
C SER A 239 20.37 -11.98 6.49
N PRO A 240 20.81 -11.37 5.37
CA PRO A 240 20.93 -9.92 5.26
C PRO A 240 19.61 -9.21 5.59
N ASP A 241 18.50 -9.68 5.04
CA ASP A 241 17.15 -9.13 5.29
C ASP A 241 16.77 -9.18 6.77
N ASP A 242 16.93 -10.31 7.45
CA ASP A 242 16.59 -10.43 8.87
C ASP A 242 17.50 -9.57 9.74
N THR A 243 18.78 -9.46 9.38
CA THR A 243 19.73 -8.56 10.06
C THR A 243 19.31 -7.10 9.92
N PHE A 244 18.90 -6.68 8.73
CA PHE A 244 18.37 -5.34 8.46
C PHE A 244 17.10 -5.07 9.28
N ILE A 245 16.17 -6.03 9.32
CA ILE A 245 14.92 -5.93 10.08
C ILE A 245 15.19 -5.83 11.58
N ARG A 246 16.13 -6.62 12.12
CA ARG A 246 16.53 -6.56 13.53
C ARG A 246 17.21 -5.24 13.90
N ALA A 247 18.02 -4.66 13.03
CA ALA A 247 18.57 -3.32 13.25
C ALA A 247 17.45 -2.27 13.33
N HIS A 248 16.47 -2.36 12.42
CA HIS A 248 15.30 -1.47 12.42
C HIS A 248 14.39 -1.66 13.64
N LYS A 249 14.27 -2.88 14.18
CA LYS A 249 13.56 -3.13 15.45
C LYS A 249 14.08 -2.24 16.57
N ILE A 250 15.41 -2.09 16.67
CA ILE A 250 16.03 -1.28 17.73
C ILE A 250 15.74 0.20 17.51
N LEU A 251 15.87 0.70 16.27
CA LEU A 251 15.53 2.08 15.93
C LEU A 251 14.06 2.40 16.22
N PHE A 252 13.17 1.48 15.87
CA PHE A 252 11.72 1.57 16.04
C PHE A 252 11.28 1.42 17.51
N SER A 253 12.11 0.81 18.36
CA SER A 253 11.74 0.57 19.75
C SER A 253 11.50 1.89 20.51
N THR A 254 10.25 2.12 20.89
CA THR A 254 9.83 3.24 21.73
C THR A 254 10.14 2.89 23.19
N GLN A 255 11.41 2.92 23.60
CA GLN A 255 11.65 3.31 24.99
C GLN A 255 11.03 4.72 25.12
N SER A 256 10.17 4.88 26.14
CA SER A 256 9.09 5.87 26.28
C SER A 256 9.33 7.23 25.61
N GLU A 257 8.26 7.94 25.24
CA GLU A 257 8.27 9.35 24.79
C GLU A 257 9.09 10.32 25.69
N TYR A 258 9.56 9.85 26.86
CA TYR A 258 10.41 10.58 27.80
C TYR A 258 11.87 10.09 27.89
N SER A 259 12.23 8.92 27.35
CA SER A 259 13.63 8.48 27.29
C SER A 259 14.29 8.95 26.00
N VAL A 260 14.94 10.11 26.07
CA VAL A 260 15.70 10.71 24.96
C VAL A 260 16.93 9.89 24.54
N ARG A 261 17.30 8.84 25.29
CA ARG A 261 18.54 8.07 25.05
C ARG A 261 18.27 6.58 24.91
N MET A 262 18.95 5.98 23.93
CA MET A 262 18.96 4.54 23.71
C MET A 262 19.78 3.88 24.84
N SER A 263 19.34 2.71 25.33
CA SER A 263 20.16 1.96 26.29
C SER A 263 21.50 1.55 25.67
N GLU A 264 22.59 1.54 26.45
CA GLU A 264 23.93 1.18 25.94
C GLU A 264 23.93 -0.21 25.29
N ASN A 265 23.21 -1.17 25.87
CA ASN A 265 23.08 -2.52 25.29
C ASN A 265 22.38 -2.48 23.93
N SER A 266 21.27 -1.75 23.80
CA SER A 266 20.56 -1.59 22.52
C SER A 266 21.42 -0.88 21.49
N ARG A 267 22.24 0.09 21.92
CA ARG A 267 23.18 0.80 21.05
C ARG A 267 24.27 -0.13 20.53
N ILE A 268 24.89 -0.92 21.40
CA ILE A 268 25.90 -1.91 21.01
C ILE A 268 25.29 -2.94 20.04
N GLU A 269 24.12 -3.48 20.39
CA GLU A 269 23.42 -4.45 19.55
C GLU A 269 23.08 -3.86 18.16
N PHE A 270 22.60 -2.62 18.11
CA PHE A 270 22.34 -1.93 16.83
C PHE A 270 23.62 -1.80 15.99
N LEU A 271 24.72 -1.35 16.60
CA LEU A 271 26.00 -1.19 15.89
C LEU A 271 26.56 -2.52 15.37
N GLU A 272 26.36 -3.62 16.11
CA GLU A 272 26.74 -4.96 15.68
C GLU A 272 25.88 -5.43 14.51
N LEU A 273 24.56 -5.27 14.59
CA LEU A 273 23.64 -5.63 13.51
C LEU A 273 23.87 -4.81 12.24
N ALA A 274 24.02 -3.49 12.37
CA ALA A 274 24.30 -2.58 11.26
C ALA A 274 25.60 -2.98 10.54
N ARG A 275 26.67 -3.23 11.30
CA ARG A 275 27.94 -3.70 10.77
C ARG A 275 27.82 -5.07 10.10
N HIS A 276 27.08 -5.99 10.72
CA HIS A 276 26.88 -7.33 10.16
C HIS A 276 26.15 -7.27 8.82
N PHE A 277 25.05 -6.51 8.73
CA PHE A 277 24.32 -6.28 7.49
C PHE A 277 25.24 -5.68 6.42
N ASN A 278 25.94 -4.59 6.74
CA ASN A 278 26.83 -3.91 5.80
C ASN A 278 27.96 -4.83 5.30
N ASN A 279 28.50 -5.72 6.14
CA ASN A 279 29.51 -6.70 5.73
C ASN A 279 28.97 -7.78 4.78
N GLN A 280 27.67 -8.09 4.84
CA GLN A 280 27.04 -9.09 3.97
C GLN A 280 26.49 -8.49 2.67
N LEU A 281 26.24 -7.17 2.65
CA LEU A 281 25.50 -6.50 1.58
C LEU A 281 26.17 -6.61 0.21
N ASP A 282 27.48 -6.44 0.11
CA ASP A 282 28.23 -6.53 -1.16
C ASP A 282 28.05 -7.91 -1.83
N SER A 283 28.29 -8.99 -1.08
CA SER A 283 28.07 -10.36 -1.56
C SER A 283 26.59 -10.62 -1.87
N HIS A 284 25.69 -10.08 -1.05
CA HIS A 284 24.25 -10.29 -1.23
C HIS A 284 23.73 -9.69 -2.53
N ILE A 285 24.14 -8.45 -2.86
CA ILE A 285 23.81 -7.79 -4.14
C ILE A 285 24.34 -8.64 -5.31
N ALA A 286 25.60 -9.07 -5.24
CA ALA A 286 26.23 -9.86 -6.29
C ALA A 286 25.57 -11.23 -6.50
N GLU A 287 25.11 -11.87 -5.43
CA GLU A 287 24.42 -13.16 -5.48
C GLU A 287 23.00 -13.04 -6.06
N MET A 288 22.24 -12.02 -5.65
CA MET A 288 20.86 -11.81 -6.08
C MET A 288 20.72 -11.34 -7.53
N LYS A 289 21.69 -10.57 -8.05
CA LYS A 289 21.67 -10.03 -9.42
C LYS A 289 20.36 -9.28 -9.69
N GLY A 290 19.61 -9.66 -10.73
CA GLY A 290 18.34 -9.02 -11.09
C GLY A 290 17.26 -9.13 -10.00
N GLU A 291 17.33 -10.11 -9.11
CA GLU A 291 16.38 -10.22 -7.99
C GLU A 291 16.57 -9.11 -6.95
N TRP A 292 17.73 -8.42 -6.95
CA TRP A 292 18.03 -7.31 -6.04
C TRP A 292 17.21 -6.04 -6.33
N LEU A 293 16.65 -5.89 -7.53
CA LEU A 293 15.94 -4.67 -7.94
C LEU A 293 14.85 -4.26 -6.93
N GLU A 294 14.04 -5.22 -6.48
CA GLU A 294 12.95 -4.95 -5.54
C GLU A 294 13.43 -4.78 -4.09
N PRO A 295 14.23 -5.70 -3.49
CA PRO A 295 14.80 -5.50 -2.15
C PRO A 295 15.61 -4.22 -2.01
N GLY A 296 16.44 -3.89 -3.00
CA GLY A 296 17.20 -2.63 -3.04
C GLY A 296 16.28 -1.41 -3.01
N CYS A 297 15.21 -1.40 -3.82
CA CYS A 297 14.21 -0.35 -3.78
C CYS A 297 13.51 -0.25 -2.41
N GLN A 298 13.15 -1.39 -1.79
CA GLN A 298 12.51 -1.43 -0.46
C GLN A 298 13.42 -0.88 0.63
N ILE A 299 14.69 -1.29 0.64
CA ILE A 299 15.72 -0.81 1.57
C ILE A 299 15.90 0.70 1.40
N ALA A 300 16.07 1.21 0.17
CA ALA A 300 16.22 2.64 -0.08
C ALA A 300 15.02 3.45 0.44
N ASN A 301 13.79 2.95 0.22
CA ASN A 301 12.59 3.57 0.74
C ASN A 301 12.58 3.59 2.27
N ILE A 302 12.93 2.47 2.93
CA ILE A 302 12.97 2.38 4.40
C ILE A 302 14.01 3.37 4.97
N LEU A 303 15.19 3.48 4.35
CA LEU A 303 16.22 4.44 4.75
C LEU A 303 15.75 5.91 4.58
N ALA A 304 14.96 6.20 3.55
CA ALA A 304 14.40 7.53 3.30
C ALA A 304 13.20 7.88 4.22
N MET A 305 12.41 6.89 4.65
CA MET A 305 11.20 7.05 5.48
C MET A 305 11.48 7.24 6.98
N SER A 306 12.53 7.98 7.35
CA SER A 306 12.83 8.21 8.77
C SER A 306 11.74 9.04 9.45
N GLU A 307 11.01 8.45 10.41
CA GLU A 307 9.95 9.08 11.22
C GLU A 307 10.41 10.40 11.88
N GLU A 308 11.70 10.54 12.14
CA GLU A 308 12.31 11.72 12.77
C GLU A 308 12.43 12.90 11.79
N ILE A 309 12.60 12.64 10.48
CA ILE A 309 12.71 13.68 9.45
C ILE A 309 11.34 14.32 9.19
N GLU A 310 10.27 13.52 9.16
CA GLU A 310 8.90 14.03 8.98
C GLU A 310 8.37 14.82 10.18
N LYS A 311 8.81 14.47 11.40
CA LYS A 311 8.52 15.26 12.61
C LYS A 311 9.28 16.58 12.61
N ALA A 312 10.54 16.59 12.15
CA ALA A 312 11.34 17.81 12.03
C ALA A 312 10.74 18.83 11.06
N ASP A 313 10.18 18.36 9.94
CA ASP A 313 9.58 19.20 8.89
C ASP A 313 8.24 19.83 9.34
N LYS A 314 7.52 19.19 10.26
CA LYS A 314 6.27 19.71 10.86
C LYS A 314 6.50 20.71 12.00
N ILE A 315 7.71 20.75 12.57
CA ILE A 315 8.09 21.69 13.63
C ILE A 315 8.72 22.93 12.96
N SER A 316 7.98 23.58 12.07
CA SER A 316 8.28 24.95 11.66
C SER A 316 7.22 25.87 12.25
N ASP A 317 7.47 26.33 13.47
CA ASP A 317 7.12 27.66 14.02
C ASP A 317 7.40 27.64 15.54
N ASN A 318 8.56 28.16 15.96
CA ASN A 318 8.93 28.50 17.35
C ASN A 318 9.34 27.42 18.36
N ILE A 319 9.78 26.21 17.95
CA ILE A 319 10.49 25.29 18.85
C ILE A 319 11.88 24.98 18.29
N ASN A 320 12.90 25.06 19.15
CA ASN A 320 14.26 24.68 18.79
C ASN A 320 14.27 23.17 18.53
N ILE A 321 14.38 22.76 17.25
CA ILE A 321 14.35 21.36 16.80
C ILE A 321 15.45 20.53 17.51
N SER A 322 16.46 21.18 18.10
CA SER A 322 17.46 20.58 18.99
C SER A 322 16.88 19.80 20.18
N ASP A 323 15.64 20.08 20.55
CA ASP A 323 15.02 19.56 21.78
C ASP A 323 14.04 18.40 21.54
N VAL A 324 13.77 18.03 20.27
CA VAL A 324 12.65 17.10 19.93
C VAL A 324 13.10 15.76 19.33
N ILE A 325 14.25 15.69 18.65
CA ILE A 325 14.76 14.42 18.07
C ILE A 325 15.83 13.86 19.01
N PRO A 326 15.74 12.58 19.44
CA PRO A 326 16.86 11.87 20.04
C PRO A 326 18.05 11.84 19.07
N ARG A 327 18.95 12.85 19.13
CA ARG A 327 20.11 12.99 18.22
C ARG A 327 20.86 11.67 18.04
N GLU A 328 20.97 10.88 19.10
CA GLU A 328 21.62 9.58 19.07
C GLU A 328 20.97 8.57 18.11
N LYS A 329 19.64 8.38 18.16
CA LYS A 329 18.95 7.44 17.26
C LYS A 329 19.06 7.89 15.81
N PHE A 330 18.87 9.19 15.56
CA PHE A 330 19.03 9.78 14.25
C PHE A 330 20.46 9.61 13.73
N ASP A 331 21.47 9.91 14.55
CA ASP A 331 22.88 9.81 14.15
C ASP A 331 23.28 8.37 13.82
N LEU A 332 22.80 7.39 14.61
CA LEU A 332 22.99 5.96 14.37
C LEU A 332 22.31 5.50 13.08
N ALA A 333 21.04 5.87 12.87
CA ALA A 333 20.30 5.56 11.65
C ALA A 333 20.97 6.18 10.41
N LEU A 334 21.43 7.43 10.52
CA LEU A 334 22.14 8.10 9.44
C LEU A 334 23.51 7.47 9.16
N THR A 335 24.24 7.00 10.18
CA THR A 335 25.51 6.27 9.96
C THR A 335 25.22 5.01 9.18
N PHE A 336 24.22 4.25 9.63
CA PHE A 336 23.83 3.01 8.99
C PHE A 336 23.42 3.24 7.53
N ALA A 337 22.56 4.24 7.28
CA ALA A 337 22.11 4.60 5.93
C ALA A 337 23.28 5.01 5.02
N VAL A 338 24.19 5.86 5.49
CA VAL A 338 25.35 6.33 4.71
C VAL A 338 26.27 5.17 4.35
N GLU A 339 26.58 4.28 5.29
CA GLU A 339 27.42 3.10 5.03
C GLU A 339 26.75 2.16 4.01
N THR A 340 25.44 1.90 4.15
CA THR A 340 24.67 1.11 3.18
C THR A 340 24.70 1.75 1.80
N ILE A 341 24.47 3.06 1.69
CA ILE A 341 24.54 3.80 0.42
C ILE A 341 25.94 3.72 -0.19
N GLN A 342 27.01 3.84 0.61
CA GLN A 342 28.39 3.73 0.14
C GLN A 342 28.69 2.36 -0.47
N ILE A 343 28.22 1.28 0.17
CA ILE A 343 28.38 -0.07 -0.35
C ILE A 343 27.66 -0.21 -1.70
N VAL A 344 26.39 0.22 -1.79
CA VAL A 344 25.64 0.15 -3.06
C VAL A 344 26.33 0.97 -4.17
N LEU A 345 26.82 2.18 -3.86
CA LEU A 345 27.58 3.03 -4.79
C LEU A 345 28.93 2.44 -5.22
N SER A 346 29.43 1.41 -4.53
CA SER A 346 30.66 0.72 -4.93
C SER A 346 30.45 -0.22 -6.12
N HIS A 347 29.22 -0.68 -6.37
CA HIS A 347 28.83 -1.54 -7.51
C HIS A 347 28.69 -0.74 -8.82
N LYS A 348 29.75 -0.03 -9.20
CA LYS A 348 29.76 0.84 -10.40
C LYS A 348 29.49 0.02 -11.65
N GLY A 349 28.49 0.43 -12.43
CA GLY A 349 28.09 -0.23 -13.66
C GLY A 349 27.11 -1.40 -13.47
N ASP A 350 26.78 -1.78 -12.23
CA ASP A 350 25.73 -2.75 -11.96
C ASP A 350 24.35 -2.10 -12.06
N THR A 351 23.60 -2.44 -13.11
CA THR A 351 22.26 -1.89 -13.36
C THR A 351 21.24 -2.29 -12.29
N ASN A 352 21.49 -3.36 -11.52
CA ASN A 352 20.56 -3.84 -10.49
C ASN A 352 20.52 -2.90 -9.28
N THR A 353 21.51 -2.02 -9.12
CA THR A 353 21.57 -1.02 -8.05
C THR A 353 20.86 0.29 -8.38
N LEU A 354 20.47 0.49 -9.64
CA LEU A 354 19.86 1.74 -10.09
C LEU A 354 18.53 2.07 -9.41
N PRO A 355 17.58 1.13 -9.15
CA PRO A 355 16.37 1.47 -8.41
C PRO A 355 16.65 2.01 -7.02
N PHE A 356 17.61 1.42 -6.30
CA PHE A 356 18.05 1.92 -4.98
C PHE A 356 18.55 3.36 -5.11
N LEU A 357 19.46 3.61 -6.04
CA LEU A 357 20.05 4.94 -6.22
C LEU A 357 19.03 5.99 -6.66
N HIS A 358 18.09 5.60 -7.53
CA HIS A 358 17.01 6.47 -7.98
C HIS A 358 16.17 6.96 -6.79
N VAL A 359 15.74 6.06 -5.90
CA VAL A 359 14.99 6.43 -4.67
C VAL A 359 15.80 7.37 -3.78
N ILE A 360 17.08 7.05 -3.54
CA ILE A 360 17.95 7.90 -2.71
C ILE A 360 18.12 9.31 -3.31
N LEU A 361 18.29 9.44 -4.63
CA LEU A 361 18.44 10.76 -5.26
C LEU A 361 17.14 11.56 -5.27
N VAL A 362 15.98 10.92 -5.39
CA VAL A 362 14.68 11.59 -5.22
C VAL A 362 14.56 12.13 -3.78
N PHE A 363 14.94 11.34 -2.79
CA PHE A 363 15.01 11.80 -1.40
C PHE A 363 16.00 12.96 -1.21
N ILE A 364 17.21 12.89 -1.80
CA ILE A 364 18.19 13.98 -1.68
C ILE A 364 17.72 15.26 -2.39
N ASP A 365 17.05 15.17 -3.54
CA ASP A 365 16.43 16.35 -4.17
C ASP A 365 15.32 16.94 -3.30
N TYR A 366 14.54 16.11 -2.61
CA TYR A 366 13.60 16.60 -1.60
C TYR A 366 14.33 17.35 -0.49
N MET A 367 15.36 16.76 0.11
CA MET A 367 16.11 17.37 1.20
C MET A 367 16.79 18.68 0.76
N ARG A 368 17.27 18.77 -0.47
CA ARG A 368 17.80 20.00 -1.10
C ARG A 368 16.82 21.18 -1.00
N ARG A 369 15.52 20.92 -1.10
CA ARG A 369 14.43 21.90 -0.99
C ARG A 369 14.06 22.22 0.46
N HIS A 370 14.62 21.50 1.43
CA HIS A 370 14.45 21.67 2.88
C HIS A 370 15.80 21.92 3.57
N PRO A 371 16.42 23.12 3.39
CA PRO A 371 17.80 23.37 3.84
C PRO A 371 18.04 23.13 5.33
N THR A 372 17.04 23.39 6.19
CA THR A 372 17.11 23.16 7.64
C THR A 372 17.31 21.69 8.00
N ALA A 373 16.79 20.78 7.19
CA ALA A 373 16.97 19.35 7.39
C ALA A 373 18.22 18.83 6.63
N MET A 374 18.55 19.44 5.49
CA MET A 374 19.72 19.06 4.68
C MET A 374 21.06 19.21 5.42
N ILE A 375 21.21 20.18 6.33
CA ILE A 375 22.46 20.38 7.11
C ILE A 375 22.89 19.14 7.92
N TYR A 376 21.94 18.26 8.25
CA TYR A 376 22.23 17.03 8.98
C TYR A 376 22.76 15.92 8.08
N LEU A 377 22.46 15.99 6.78
CA LEU A 377 22.85 14.98 5.78
C LEU A 377 24.09 15.40 4.99
N GLU A 378 24.18 16.67 4.60
CA GLU A 378 25.10 17.14 3.56
C GLU A 378 26.58 16.82 3.82
N LYS A 379 27.02 16.81 5.08
CA LYS A 379 28.43 16.52 5.42
C LYS A 379 28.74 15.03 5.50
N ARG A 380 27.71 14.20 5.64
CA ARG A 380 27.82 12.76 5.86
C ARG A 380 27.47 11.96 4.61
N PHE A 381 26.69 12.55 3.71
CA PHE A 381 26.32 11.91 2.46
C PHE A 381 27.58 11.63 1.59
N PRO A 382 27.68 10.46 0.95
CA PRO A 382 28.90 10.04 0.27
C PRO A 382 29.03 10.61 -1.15
N TRP A 383 29.18 11.94 -1.26
CA TRP A 383 29.25 12.67 -2.54
C TRP A 383 30.33 12.15 -3.48
N GLU A 384 31.53 11.86 -2.98
CA GLU A 384 32.64 11.36 -3.81
C GLU A 384 32.31 10.00 -4.44
N SER A 385 31.75 9.08 -3.67
CA SER A 385 31.28 7.78 -4.16
C SER A 385 30.17 7.94 -5.19
N LEU A 386 29.24 8.87 -4.95
CA LEU A 386 28.15 9.18 -5.87
C LEU A 386 28.71 9.69 -7.20
N VAL A 387 29.60 10.69 -7.18
CA VAL A 387 30.23 11.24 -8.40
C VAL A 387 30.98 10.15 -9.17
N ALA A 388 31.73 9.28 -8.47
CA ALA A 388 32.41 8.18 -9.12
C ALA A 388 31.45 7.18 -9.78
N PHE A 389 30.30 6.89 -9.15
CA PHE A 389 29.26 6.05 -9.74
C PHE A 389 28.62 6.72 -10.97
N LEU A 390 28.24 7.99 -10.86
CA LEU A 390 27.61 8.76 -11.93
C LEU A 390 28.51 8.89 -13.15
N ASN A 391 29.81 9.10 -12.96
CA ASN A 391 30.78 9.17 -14.05
C ASN A 391 30.84 7.83 -14.82
N THR A 392 30.86 6.70 -14.12
CA THR A 392 30.78 5.37 -14.77
C THR A 392 29.45 5.20 -15.50
N LEU A 393 28.34 5.59 -14.88
CA LEU A 393 27.01 5.48 -15.47
C LEU A 393 26.89 6.30 -16.77
N LEU A 394 27.43 7.53 -16.77
CA LEU A 394 27.46 8.40 -17.94
C LEU A 394 28.27 7.80 -19.09
N VAL A 395 29.43 7.19 -18.78
CA VAL A 395 30.25 6.50 -19.79
C VAL A 395 29.48 5.32 -20.41
N SER A 396 28.82 4.50 -19.59
CA SER A 396 28.03 3.35 -20.06
C SER A 396 26.86 3.79 -20.94
N LEU A 397 26.14 4.84 -20.56
CA LEU A 397 25.03 5.40 -21.34
C LEU A 397 25.50 5.92 -22.70
N ASN A 398 26.62 6.64 -22.77
CA ASN A 398 27.16 7.17 -24.01
C ASN A 398 27.65 6.08 -24.99
N GLN A 399 27.96 4.88 -24.50
CA GLN A 399 28.34 3.73 -25.33
C GLN A 399 27.12 2.98 -25.89
N GLY A 400 26.00 2.98 -25.17
CA GLY A 400 24.72 2.46 -25.64
C GLY A 400 24.01 3.49 -26.53
N HIS A 401 23.69 3.17 -27.78
CA HIS A 401 22.88 4.04 -28.65
C HIS A 401 21.42 4.06 -28.18
N THR A 402 21.17 4.59 -26.99
CA THR A 402 19.91 4.44 -26.27
C THR A 402 19.11 5.74 -26.34
N ARG A 403 17.84 5.61 -26.72
CA ARG A 403 16.89 6.68 -26.95
C ARG A 403 16.80 7.62 -25.74
N GLU A 404 16.95 8.92 -25.99
CA GLU A 404 16.80 9.98 -24.99
C GLU A 404 15.34 10.05 -24.53
N ASP A 405 15.02 9.50 -23.37
CA ASP A 405 13.89 10.00 -22.59
C ASP A 405 14.40 11.25 -21.87
N GLU A 406 13.86 12.42 -22.22
CA GLU A 406 14.26 13.71 -21.62
C GLU A 406 13.93 13.76 -20.12
N PHE A 407 14.82 14.38 -19.34
CA PHE A 407 14.53 14.84 -17.99
C PHE A 407 14.16 16.33 -18.05
N PRO A 408 13.05 16.78 -17.42
CA PRO A 408 12.17 16.03 -16.52
C PRO A 408 11.22 15.07 -17.26
N ILE A 409 10.73 14.06 -16.52
CA ILE A 409 9.87 12.97 -17.04
C ILE A 409 8.66 13.52 -17.80
N THR A 410 8.51 13.11 -19.06
CA THR A 410 7.30 13.39 -19.85
C THR A 410 6.11 12.56 -19.37
N TYR A 411 4.90 13.12 -19.42
CA TYR A 411 3.63 12.49 -19.00
C TYR A 411 3.26 11.19 -19.75
N SER A 412 3.96 10.84 -20.84
CA SER A 412 3.71 9.63 -21.64
C SER A 412 4.62 8.44 -21.29
N ALA A 413 5.52 8.59 -20.32
CA ALA A 413 6.49 7.56 -19.97
C ALA A 413 5.89 6.51 -19.02
N THR A 414 6.06 5.21 -19.32
CA THR A 414 5.55 4.09 -18.50
C THR A 414 6.23 4.05 -17.12
N PRO A 415 5.56 4.27 -15.99
CA PRO A 415 6.23 4.41 -14.71
C PRO A 415 7.11 3.22 -14.32
N LEU A 416 8.25 3.50 -13.70
CA LEU A 416 9.17 2.49 -13.19
C LEU A 416 8.63 1.84 -11.90
N PRO A 417 9.03 0.60 -11.58
CA PRO A 417 8.57 -0.08 -10.35
C PRO A 417 8.83 0.76 -9.09
N GLU A 418 10.00 1.38 -8.98
CA GLU A 418 10.37 2.21 -7.84
C GLU A 418 9.61 3.55 -7.78
N GLU A 419 9.14 4.08 -8.91
CA GLU A 419 8.31 5.29 -8.95
C GLU A 419 6.93 5.02 -8.33
N PHE A 420 6.36 3.83 -8.60
CA PHE A 420 5.17 3.35 -7.88
C PHE A 420 5.45 3.11 -6.39
N ALA A 421 6.62 2.57 -6.06
CA ALA A 421 7.00 2.34 -4.67
C ALA A 421 7.09 3.65 -3.87
N MET A 422 7.65 4.71 -4.46
CA MET A 422 7.74 6.01 -3.82
C MET A 422 6.42 6.79 -3.79
N ARG A 423 5.47 6.47 -4.69
CA ARG A 423 4.21 7.21 -4.83
C ARG A 423 3.47 7.34 -3.49
N GLY A 424 3.07 8.56 -3.16
CA GLY A 424 2.32 8.88 -1.95
C GLY A 424 3.17 9.23 -0.73
N LEU A 425 4.48 8.96 -0.77
CA LEU A 425 5.40 9.38 0.29
C LEU A 425 5.65 10.89 0.24
N HIS A 426 5.94 11.49 1.39
CA HIS A 426 6.17 12.93 1.49
C HIS A 426 7.33 13.39 0.61
N TYR A 427 8.45 12.67 0.63
CA TYR A 427 9.65 13.08 -0.09
C TYR A 427 9.54 12.97 -1.63
N SER A 428 8.56 12.25 -2.16
CA SER A 428 8.38 12.05 -3.60
C SER A 428 7.30 12.94 -4.22
N ARG A 429 6.57 13.72 -3.40
CA ARG A 429 5.39 14.48 -3.81
C ARG A 429 5.61 15.40 -5.01
N ASP A 430 6.75 16.09 -5.04
CA ASP A 430 7.06 17.08 -6.08
C ASP A 430 7.97 16.52 -7.18
N TYR A 431 8.30 15.23 -7.12
CA TYR A 431 9.16 14.58 -8.11
C TYR A 431 8.41 14.25 -9.40
N LEU A 432 7.19 13.74 -9.27
CA LEU A 432 6.35 13.32 -10.40
C LEU A 432 5.11 14.22 -10.48
N SER A 433 4.68 14.52 -11.71
CA SER A 433 3.44 15.26 -11.93
C SER A 433 2.22 14.49 -11.41
N SER A 434 1.18 15.21 -10.98
CA SER A 434 0.00 14.59 -10.36
C SER A 434 -0.74 13.61 -11.28
N ASN A 435 -0.69 13.83 -12.59
CA ASN A 435 -1.35 13.00 -13.61
C ASN A 435 -0.43 11.93 -14.23
N TYR A 436 0.80 11.80 -13.74
CA TYR A 436 1.81 10.90 -14.30
C TYR A 436 1.36 9.43 -14.31
N PHE A 437 0.53 9.03 -13.34
CA PHE A 437 0.07 7.65 -13.19
C PHE A 437 -1.34 7.40 -13.77
N ASP A 438 -2.03 8.43 -14.28
CA ASP A 438 -3.47 8.38 -14.60
C ASP A 438 -3.83 7.39 -15.73
N ASN A 439 -2.86 7.03 -16.58
CA ASN A 439 -3.06 6.12 -17.72
C ASN A 439 -2.43 4.73 -17.54
N HIS A 440 -2.01 4.39 -16.32
CA HIS A 440 -1.28 3.15 -16.05
C HIS A 440 -2.03 2.26 -15.05
N ASP A 441 -3.10 1.60 -15.51
CA ASP A 441 -3.76 0.51 -14.77
C ASP A 441 -3.02 -0.82 -14.98
N LEU A 442 -1.73 -0.84 -14.63
CA LEU A 442 -0.91 -2.05 -14.68
C LEU A 442 -1.11 -2.83 -13.38
N ASP A 443 -1.36 -4.13 -13.43
CA ASP A 443 -1.33 -4.94 -12.22
C ASP A 443 0.11 -5.00 -11.63
N GLU A 444 0.23 -5.28 -10.33
CA GLU A 444 1.53 -5.26 -9.63
C GLU A 444 2.54 -6.27 -10.21
N ASN A 445 2.09 -7.42 -10.72
CA ASN A 445 3.01 -8.41 -11.30
C ASN A 445 3.59 -7.86 -12.60
N THR A 446 2.76 -7.24 -13.44
CA THR A 446 3.22 -6.56 -14.66
C THR A 446 4.20 -5.43 -14.35
N ARG A 447 3.97 -4.67 -13.25
CA ARG A 447 4.92 -3.61 -12.81
C ARG A 447 6.28 -4.14 -12.43
N ARG A 448 6.39 -5.38 -11.95
CA ARG A 448 7.66 -6.00 -11.53
C ARG A 448 8.48 -6.57 -12.69
N ILE A 449 7.91 -6.65 -13.89
CA ILE A 449 8.62 -7.20 -15.05
C ILE A 449 9.71 -6.20 -15.47
N GLU A 450 10.96 -6.59 -15.26
CA GLU A 450 12.11 -5.81 -15.71
C GLU A 450 12.25 -5.90 -17.23
N HIS A 451 12.14 -4.75 -17.90
CA HIS A 451 12.30 -4.64 -19.35
C HIS A 451 13.65 -4.00 -19.72
N PRO A 452 14.27 -4.35 -20.87
CA PRO A 452 15.58 -3.82 -21.27
C PRO A 452 15.68 -2.29 -21.32
N TRP A 453 14.58 -1.59 -21.61
CA TRP A 453 14.54 -0.13 -21.65
C TRP A 453 14.59 0.53 -20.27
N MET A 454 14.18 -0.18 -19.21
CA MET A 454 14.04 0.38 -17.86
C MET A 454 15.40 0.78 -17.29
N ALA A 455 16.44 -0.02 -17.51
CA ALA A 455 17.79 0.29 -17.04
C ALA A 455 18.33 1.61 -17.62
N ALA A 456 18.17 1.81 -18.94
CA ALA A 456 18.60 3.05 -19.61
C ALA A 456 17.80 4.26 -19.12
N ARG A 457 16.49 4.08 -18.92
CA ARG A 457 15.65 5.14 -18.39
C ARG A 457 16.02 5.50 -16.95
N ARG A 458 16.22 4.52 -16.06
CA ARG A 458 16.71 4.76 -14.69
C ARG A 458 17.99 5.57 -14.71
N ALA A 459 18.91 5.22 -15.59
CA ALA A 459 20.18 5.93 -15.72
C ALA A 459 19.99 7.41 -16.12
N ASN A 460 19.09 7.69 -17.08
CA ASN A 460 18.75 9.08 -17.46
C ASN A 460 18.12 9.85 -16.30
N GLN A 461 17.19 9.24 -15.54
CA GLN A 461 16.57 9.89 -14.38
C GLN A 461 17.58 10.20 -13.28
N ILE A 462 18.47 9.25 -12.98
CA ILE A 462 19.55 9.40 -12.00
C ILE A 462 20.48 10.55 -12.38
N LEU A 463 20.91 10.63 -13.64
CA LEU A 463 21.78 11.71 -14.12
C LEU A 463 21.06 13.07 -14.12
N GLY A 464 19.77 13.10 -14.47
CA GLY A 464 18.94 14.30 -14.41
C GLY A 464 18.80 14.84 -12.99
N LEU A 465 18.46 13.97 -12.03
CA LEU A 465 18.40 14.32 -10.60
C LEU A 465 19.76 14.82 -10.09
N ALA A 466 20.85 14.12 -10.42
CA ALA A 466 22.19 14.52 -10.03
C ALA A 466 22.57 15.91 -10.56
N ARG A 467 22.18 16.23 -11.81
CA ARG A 467 22.38 17.56 -12.39
C ARG A 467 21.59 18.63 -11.64
N VAL A 468 20.32 18.39 -11.33
CA VAL A 468 19.49 19.32 -10.55
C VAL A 468 20.09 19.59 -9.17
N ILE A 469 20.64 18.54 -8.53
CA ILE A 469 21.32 18.66 -7.24
C ILE A 469 22.58 19.52 -7.39
N ALA A 470 23.44 19.23 -8.37
CA ALA A 470 24.69 19.95 -8.61
C ALA A 470 24.45 21.43 -9.00
N ASP A 471 23.43 21.72 -9.81
CA ASP A 471 23.09 23.07 -10.28
C ASP A 471 22.68 24.01 -9.13
N SER A 472 22.37 23.47 -7.95
CA SER A 472 22.13 24.27 -6.74
C SER A 472 23.41 24.90 -6.14
N GLY A 473 24.59 24.49 -6.61
CA GLY A 473 25.89 25.09 -6.32
C GLY A 473 26.45 24.83 -4.92
N ARG A 474 25.83 23.92 -4.15
CA ARG A 474 26.23 23.61 -2.77
C ARG A 474 26.75 22.18 -2.54
N TRP A 475 26.33 21.23 -3.38
CA TRP A 475 26.55 19.79 -3.17
C TRP A 475 27.05 19.11 -4.44
#